data_AF-A0A920UTW9-F1
#
_entry.id   AF-A0A920UTW9-F1
#
_cell.length_a   1.000
_cell.length_b   1.000
_cell.length_c   1.000
_cell.angle_alpha   90.00
_cell.angle_beta   90.00
_cell.angle_gamma   90.00
#
_symmetry.space_group_name_H-M   'P 1'
#
loop_
_entity.id
_entity.type
_entity.pdbx_description
1 polymer ?
#
loop_
_entity_poly.entity_id
_entity_poly.type
_entity_poly.pdbx_seq_one_letter_code
_entity_poly.pdbx_strand_id
1 'polypeptide(L)'
;MSKQISFPFLSVLFLAQSTLAQDLWEVPRTDYGVPDLQGVWTSASITTLERESALGNTLIVDAEEARQIEQNAALNVLTEADNAPSDPDRAPPTDGDTDAGYNAFWIDPGTRLAQIDGQYRTSWIVEPENGQIPYTQAAGMAFMEYGQSTGYDGPEQRPLGERCMVGFGSSGGPPMLPVLYNNNLQLVQNEDYVMIVVEMNHDARIIRLIQNIWEMSFLHGWAIQWDLGWGYLSG
;
A
#
# COMPACT_ATOMS: atom_id res chain seq x y z
N MET A 1 -85.13 -18.73 9.49
CA MET A 1 -84.79 -17.38 9.99
C MET A 1 -83.30 -17.37 10.31
N SER A 2 -82.53 -16.74 9.43
CA SER A 2 -81.07 -16.63 9.49
C SER A 2 -80.65 -15.59 10.54
N LYS A 3 -79.74 -15.95 11.44
CA LYS A 3 -79.00 -15.00 12.28
C LYS A 3 -77.53 -15.06 11.85
N GLN A 4 -77.10 -14.03 11.13
CA GLN A 4 -75.69 -13.81 10.81
C GLN A 4 -74.95 -13.36 12.08
N ILE A 5 -73.84 -14.02 12.38
CA ILE A 5 -72.87 -13.58 13.39
C ILE A 5 -71.63 -13.13 12.62
N SER A 6 -71.35 -11.83 12.67
CA SER A 6 -70.19 -11.20 12.05
C SER A 6 -68.97 -11.37 12.96
N PHE A 7 -67.90 -11.98 12.47
CA PHE A 7 -66.59 -11.97 13.12
C PHE A 7 -65.72 -10.86 12.49
N PRO A 8 -65.17 -9.91 13.26
CA PRO A 8 -64.25 -8.93 12.70
C PRO A 8 -62.89 -9.60 12.44
N PHE A 9 -62.39 -9.44 11.22
CA PHE A 9 -61.02 -9.75 10.84
C PHE A 9 -60.09 -8.74 11.52
N LEU A 10 -59.30 -9.18 12.51
CA LEU A 10 -58.21 -8.39 13.07
C LEU A 10 -56.92 -8.77 12.33
N SER A 11 -56.59 -7.99 11.30
CA SER A 11 -55.32 -8.14 10.57
C SER A 11 -54.17 -7.67 11.45
N VAL A 12 -53.37 -8.61 11.97
CA VAL A 12 -52.11 -8.31 12.64
C VAL A 12 -51.05 -8.01 11.56
N LEU A 13 -50.64 -6.75 11.44
CA LEU A 13 -49.48 -6.37 10.64
C LEU A 13 -48.21 -6.84 11.38
N PHE A 14 -47.62 -7.95 10.93
CA PHE A 14 -46.25 -8.30 11.32
C PHE A 14 -45.29 -7.39 10.54
N LEU A 15 -44.80 -6.34 11.20
CA LEU A 15 -43.62 -5.61 10.74
C LEU A 15 -42.40 -6.53 10.92
N ALA A 16 -41.99 -7.18 9.83
CA ALA A 16 -40.69 -7.85 9.78
C ALA A 16 -39.60 -6.78 9.91
N GLN A 17 -39.04 -6.65 11.11
CA GLN A 17 -37.80 -5.91 11.30
C GLN A 17 -36.67 -6.75 10.72
N SER A 18 -36.28 -6.43 9.49
CA SER A 18 -35.04 -6.94 8.90
C SER A 18 -33.86 -6.29 9.62
N THR A 19 -33.49 -6.83 10.78
CA THR A 19 -32.18 -6.54 11.38
C THR A 19 -31.13 -7.11 10.44
N LEU A 20 -30.52 -6.26 9.62
CA LEU A 20 -29.25 -6.57 8.98
C LEU A 20 -28.20 -6.63 10.09
N ALA A 21 -28.03 -7.81 10.67
CA ALA A 21 -26.79 -8.13 11.37
C ALA A 21 -25.70 -8.16 10.30
N GLN A 22 -24.99 -7.04 10.13
CA GLN A 22 -23.69 -7.09 9.51
C GLN A 22 -22.83 -7.85 10.50
N ASP A 23 -22.45 -9.09 10.17
CA ASP A 23 -21.47 -9.84 10.96
C ASP A 23 -20.25 -8.93 11.13
N LEU A 24 -19.93 -8.58 12.38
CA LEU A 24 -18.70 -7.84 12.66
C LEU A 24 -17.56 -8.70 12.18
N TRP A 25 -16.67 -8.13 11.35
CA TRP A 25 -15.44 -8.80 10.96
C TRP A 25 -14.65 -9.19 12.22
N GLU A 26 -14.47 -10.49 12.43
CA GLU A 26 -13.63 -11.02 13.50
C GLU A 26 -12.21 -11.21 12.97
N VAL A 27 -11.23 -10.61 13.66
CA VAL A 27 -9.82 -10.76 13.31
C VAL A 27 -9.41 -12.23 13.45
N PRO A 28 -8.95 -12.89 12.37
CA PRO A 28 -8.44 -14.25 12.46
C PRO A 28 -7.31 -14.35 13.47
N ARG A 29 -7.28 -15.44 14.23
CA ARG A 29 -6.26 -15.69 15.25
C ARG A 29 -5.54 -16.98 14.96
N THR A 30 -4.26 -17.01 15.31
CA THR A 30 -3.44 -18.22 15.30
C THR A 30 -3.85 -19.17 16.43
N ASP A 31 -3.33 -20.40 16.42
CA ASP A 31 -3.56 -21.38 17.49
C ASP A 31 -3.04 -20.93 18.87
N TYR A 32 -2.16 -19.91 18.89
CA TYR A 32 -1.61 -19.27 20.10
C TYR A 32 -2.32 -17.94 20.45
N GLY A 33 -3.43 -17.61 19.78
CA GLY A 33 -4.38 -16.57 20.20
C GLY A 33 -4.07 -15.13 19.80
N VAL A 34 -3.01 -14.89 19.03
CA VAL A 34 -2.67 -13.56 18.48
C VAL A 34 -3.28 -13.38 17.08
N PRO A 35 -3.40 -12.14 16.56
CA PRO A 35 -3.82 -11.92 15.18
C PRO A 35 -2.96 -12.71 14.19
N ASP A 36 -3.60 -13.42 13.26
CA ASP A 36 -2.95 -14.16 12.19
C ASP A 36 -2.66 -13.22 11.03
N LEU A 37 -1.38 -12.93 10.81
CA LEU A 37 -0.90 -12.08 9.72
C LEU A 37 -0.37 -12.92 8.54
N GLN A 38 -0.39 -14.25 8.64
CA GLN A 38 0.23 -15.10 7.63
C GLN A 38 -0.43 -14.95 6.27
N GLY A 39 0.39 -15.10 5.22
CA GLY A 39 -0.08 -15.10 3.85
C GLY A 39 0.78 -14.26 2.92
N VAL A 40 0.29 -14.10 1.70
CA VAL A 40 0.87 -13.21 0.70
C VAL A 40 0.04 -11.94 0.65
N TRP A 41 0.72 -10.82 0.80
CA TRP A 41 0.16 -9.48 0.79
C TRP A 41 0.78 -8.69 -0.36
N THR A 42 0.10 -7.62 -0.77
CA THR A 42 0.63 -6.69 -1.78
C THR A 42 0.58 -5.27 -1.25
N SER A 43 1.63 -4.51 -1.53
CA SER A 43 1.67 -3.06 -1.31
C SER A 43 1.22 -2.27 -2.54
N ALA A 44 0.88 -2.94 -3.66
CA ALA A 44 0.53 -2.31 -4.93
C ALA A 44 -0.58 -1.25 -4.75
N SER A 45 -0.26 -0.01 -5.08
CA SER A 45 -1.13 1.15 -4.93
C SER A 45 -0.58 2.31 -5.74
N ILE A 46 -1.46 3.10 -6.33
CA ILE A 46 -1.05 4.35 -7.00
C ILE A 46 -0.81 5.49 -5.99
N THR A 47 -1.10 5.28 -4.69
CA THR A 47 -0.81 6.27 -3.65
C THR A 47 0.70 6.49 -3.54
N THR A 48 1.13 7.73 -3.77
CA THR A 48 2.51 8.15 -3.70
C THR A 48 2.98 8.38 -2.27
N LEU A 49 4.31 8.33 -2.05
CA LEU A 49 4.89 8.65 -0.74
C LEU A 49 4.52 10.06 -0.30
N GLU A 50 4.77 11.04 -1.17
CA GLU A 50 4.45 12.44 -0.99
C GLU A 50 3.14 12.81 -1.68
N ARG A 51 2.36 13.73 -1.10
CA ARG A 51 1.11 14.20 -1.70
C ARG A 51 1.41 15.11 -2.89
N GLU A 52 0.70 14.92 -3.99
CA GLU A 52 0.78 15.87 -5.11
C GLU A 52 0.48 17.30 -4.65
N SER A 53 1.32 18.26 -5.07
CA SER A 53 1.19 19.66 -4.65
C SER A 53 -0.17 20.27 -5.02
N ALA A 54 -0.82 19.78 -6.07
CA ALA A 54 -2.14 20.21 -6.50
C ALA A 54 -3.24 19.89 -5.46
N LEU A 55 -3.04 18.87 -4.62
CA LEU A 55 -3.97 18.46 -3.56
C LEU A 55 -3.73 19.21 -2.23
N GLY A 56 -2.65 19.99 -2.11
CA GLY A 56 -2.36 20.79 -0.92
C GLY A 56 -2.35 19.96 0.38
N ASN A 57 -3.28 20.26 1.28
CA ASN A 57 -3.41 19.59 2.59
C ASN A 57 -4.47 18.47 2.59
N THR A 58 -5.06 18.14 1.45
CA THR A 58 -6.14 17.14 1.35
C THR A 58 -5.58 15.73 1.47
N LEU A 59 -5.53 15.19 2.69
CA LEU A 59 -5.06 13.82 2.96
C LEU A 59 -6.05 12.73 2.53
N ILE A 60 -7.34 13.05 2.58
CA ILE A 60 -8.44 12.12 2.37
C ILE A 60 -9.38 12.69 1.34
N VAL A 61 -9.74 11.86 0.37
CA VAL A 61 -10.71 12.16 -0.68
C VAL A 61 -11.90 11.21 -0.58
N ASP A 62 -13.04 11.62 -1.11
CA ASP A 62 -14.20 10.74 -1.21
C ASP A 62 -14.04 9.72 -2.34
N ALA A 63 -15.00 8.79 -2.46
CA ALA A 63 -14.93 7.72 -3.44
C ALA A 63 -15.03 8.20 -4.89
N GLU A 64 -15.72 9.31 -5.16
CA GLU A 64 -15.84 9.83 -6.52
C GLU A 64 -14.55 10.55 -6.92
N GLU A 65 -14.00 11.38 -6.05
CA GLU A 65 -12.71 12.03 -6.27
C GLU A 65 -11.57 11.00 -6.38
N ALA A 66 -11.57 9.96 -5.53
CA ALA A 66 -10.63 8.85 -5.66
C ALA A 66 -10.70 8.18 -7.04
N ARG A 67 -11.92 7.92 -7.53
CA ARG A 67 -12.12 7.34 -8.87
C ARG A 67 -11.59 8.24 -9.98
N GLN A 68 -11.76 9.56 -9.86
CA GLN A 68 -11.20 10.51 -10.83
C GLN A 68 -9.67 10.49 -10.81
N ILE A 69 -9.05 10.48 -9.63
CA ILE A 69 -7.59 10.37 -9.49
C ILE A 69 -7.10 9.06 -10.13
N GLU A 70 -7.73 7.93 -9.79
CA GLU A 70 -7.41 6.61 -10.32
C GLU A 70 -7.55 6.56 -11.85
N GLN A 71 -8.62 7.13 -12.43
CA GLN A 71 -8.82 7.14 -13.88
C GLN A 71 -7.80 7.99 -14.64
N ASN A 72 -7.30 9.06 -14.02
CA ASN A 72 -6.33 9.96 -14.64
C ASN A 72 -4.87 9.61 -14.30
N ALA A 73 -4.62 8.61 -13.46
CA ALA A 73 -3.27 8.18 -13.14
C ALA A 73 -2.56 7.65 -14.39
N ALA A 74 -1.34 8.15 -14.66
CA ALA A 74 -0.64 7.93 -15.92
C ALA A 74 -0.50 6.44 -16.29
N LEU A 75 -0.18 5.58 -15.33
CA LEU A 75 -0.04 4.13 -15.57
C LEU A 75 -1.39 3.43 -15.78
N ASN A 76 -2.48 3.92 -15.20
CA ASN A 76 -3.82 3.39 -15.46
C ASN A 76 -4.28 3.76 -16.87
N VAL A 77 -4.04 5.01 -17.30
CA VAL A 77 -4.31 5.46 -18.67
C VAL A 77 -3.49 4.65 -19.69
N LEU A 78 -2.20 4.44 -19.41
CA LEU A 78 -1.33 3.60 -20.25
C LEU A 78 -1.85 2.16 -20.31
N THR A 79 -2.24 1.60 -19.17
CA THR A 79 -2.80 0.23 -19.09
C THR A 79 -4.08 0.09 -19.91
N GLU A 80 -4.98 1.07 -19.86
CA GLU A 80 -6.20 1.07 -20.68
C GLU A 80 -5.88 1.14 -22.18
N ALA A 81 -4.93 2.00 -22.57
CA ALA A 81 -4.49 2.13 -23.96
C ALA A 81 -3.82 0.85 -24.49
N ASP A 82 -2.95 0.22 -23.70
CA ASP A 82 -2.24 -1.02 -24.07
C ASP A 82 -3.16 -2.24 -24.13
N ASN A 83 -4.22 -2.25 -23.32
CA ASN A 83 -5.24 -3.30 -23.35
C ASN A 83 -6.24 -3.15 -24.50
N ALA A 84 -6.22 -2.03 -25.24
CA ALA A 84 -7.06 -1.85 -26.39
C ALA A 84 -6.69 -2.86 -27.51
N PRO A 85 -7.68 -3.40 -28.25
CA PRO A 85 -7.39 -4.27 -29.38
C PRO A 85 -6.43 -3.61 -30.36
N SER A 86 -5.36 -4.32 -30.71
CA SER A 86 -4.46 -3.86 -31.76
C SER A 86 -5.16 -3.93 -33.12
N ASP A 87 -4.98 -2.89 -33.94
CA ASP A 87 -5.39 -2.90 -35.33
C ASP A 87 -4.53 -3.91 -36.11
N PRO A 88 -5.12 -4.98 -36.68
CA PRO A 88 -4.38 -6.01 -37.42
C PRO A 88 -3.76 -5.49 -38.71
N ASP A 89 -4.25 -4.37 -39.25
CA ASP A 89 -3.79 -3.78 -40.51
C ASP A 89 -2.80 -2.62 -40.28
N ARG A 90 -2.42 -2.33 -39.03
CA ARG A 90 -1.45 -1.26 -38.72
C ARG A 90 -0.07 -1.60 -39.26
N ALA A 91 0.64 -0.57 -39.73
CA ALA A 91 2.05 -0.71 -40.06
C ALA A 91 2.84 -1.19 -38.82
N PRO A 92 3.90 -2.01 -39.00
CA PRO A 92 4.75 -2.40 -37.89
C PRO A 92 5.27 -1.13 -37.18
N PRO A 93 5.37 -1.15 -35.83
CA PRO A 93 5.98 -0.03 -35.11
C PRO A 93 7.35 0.27 -35.70
N THR A 94 7.61 1.54 -36.00
CA THR A 94 8.96 1.97 -36.34
C THR A 94 9.77 1.91 -35.06
N ASP A 95 10.84 1.13 -35.05
CA ASP A 95 11.75 0.89 -33.90
C ASP A 95 12.45 2.13 -33.33
N GLY A 96 12.09 3.34 -33.81
CA GLY A 96 12.69 4.62 -33.45
C GLY A 96 12.43 5.10 -32.02
N ASP A 97 11.84 4.26 -31.17
CA ASP A 97 11.70 4.51 -29.74
C ASP A 97 12.09 3.24 -28.96
N THR A 98 13.38 3.12 -28.65
CA THR A 98 13.89 2.10 -27.72
C THR A 98 13.63 2.44 -26.25
N ASP A 99 13.05 3.61 -25.97
CA ASP A 99 12.70 4.04 -24.61
C ASP A 99 11.30 3.56 -24.19
N ALA A 100 10.55 2.96 -25.12
CA ALA A 100 9.35 2.21 -24.80
C ALA A 100 9.72 1.02 -23.91
N GLY A 101 9.57 1.21 -22.60
CA GLY A 101 9.77 0.19 -21.59
C GLY A 101 8.80 -0.99 -21.74
N TYR A 102 8.63 -1.74 -20.66
CA TYR A 102 7.66 -2.83 -20.65
C TYR A 102 6.24 -2.33 -21.01
N ASN A 103 5.53 -3.06 -21.88
CA ASN A 103 4.09 -2.88 -22.04
C ASN A 103 3.43 -2.87 -20.65
N ALA A 104 2.37 -2.10 -20.48
CA ALA A 104 1.68 -1.94 -19.20
C ALA A 104 1.20 -3.28 -18.61
N PHE A 105 0.98 -4.29 -19.46
CA PHE A 105 0.67 -5.66 -19.06
C PHE A 105 1.73 -6.32 -18.16
N TRP A 106 3.01 -5.95 -18.30
CA TRP A 106 4.14 -6.56 -17.59
C TRP A 106 4.55 -5.82 -16.32
N ILE A 107 3.87 -4.71 -16.01
CA ILE A 107 4.07 -3.95 -14.77
C ILE A 107 2.85 -4.12 -13.87
N ASP A 108 3.03 -3.97 -12.57
CA ASP A 108 1.96 -4.05 -11.58
C ASP A 108 2.20 -3.03 -10.45
N PRO A 109 2.04 -1.73 -10.72
CA PRO A 109 2.15 -0.68 -9.71
C PRO A 109 0.92 -0.62 -8.79
N GLY A 110 -0.13 -1.39 -9.06
CA GLY A 110 -1.48 -1.19 -8.53
C GLY A 110 -2.25 -0.13 -9.31
N THR A 111 -3.57 -0.13 -9.14
CA THR A 111 -4.48 0.75 -9.91
C THR A 111 -5.37 1.63 -9.04
N ARG A 112 -5.31 1.46 -7.72
CA ARG A 112 -6.21 2.07 -6.74
C ARG A 112 -5.44 2.88 -5.71
N LEU A 113 -6.07 3.92 -5.19
CA LEU A 113 -5.57 4.61 -4.01
C LEU A 113 -5.66 3.68 -2.80
N ALA A 114 -4.67 3.77 -1.91
CA ALA A 114 -4.65 3.06 -0.65
C ALA A 114 -5.87 3.46 0.21
N GLN A 115 -6.51 2.46 0.80
CA GLN A 115 -7.59 2.66 1.76
C GLN A 115 -7.11 2.30 3.15
N ILE A 116 -7.30 3.22 4.09
CA ILE A 116 -7.04 3.00 5.51
C ILE A 116 -8.33 3.35 6.25
N ASP A 117 -8.90 2.39 6.98
CA ASP A 117 -10.18 2.52 7.68
C ASP A 117 -11.33 2.98 6.76
N GLY A 118 -11.35 2.48 5.52
CA GLY A 118 -12.36 2.84 4.51
C GLY A 118 -12.19 4.23 3.89
N GLN A 119 -11.09 4.92 4.16
CA GLN A 119 -10.80 6.26 3.64
C GLN A 119 -9.69 6.20 2.60
N TYR A 120 -9.90 6.84 1.44
CA TYR A 120 -8.91 6.91 0.36
C TYR A 120 -7.82 7.91 0.70
N ARG A 121 -6.56 7.45 0.68
CA ARG A 121 -5.38 8.26 1.01
C ARG A 121 -4.71 8.80 -0.25
N THR A 122 -4.47 10.10 -0.27
CA THR A 122 -3.75 10.78 -1.35
C THR A 122 -2.22 10.70 -1.23
N SER A 123 -1.72 10.28 -0.06
CA SER A 123 -0.29 10.14 0.23
C SER A 123 -0.06 9.20 1.41
N TRP A 124 1.13 8.60 1.49
CA TRP A 124 1.56 7.85 2.68
C TRP A 124 2.02 8.78 3.81
N ILE A 125 2.64 9.91 3.48
CA ILE A 125 3.03 10.93 4.46
C ILE A 125 1.81 11.72 4.90
N VAL A 126 1.59 11.73 6.22
CA VAL A 126 0.53 12.50 6.88
C VAL A 126 1.02 13.80 7.50
N GLU A 127 2.30 13.83 7.90
CA GLU A 127 2.96 14.99 8.50
C GLU A 127 4.29 15.26 7.78
N PRO A 128 4.54 16.52 7.36
CA PRO A 128 3.74 17.73 7.53
C PRO A 128 2.38 17.69 6.80
N GLU A 129 1.46 18.61 7.13
CA GLU A 129 0.06 18.58 6.66
C GLU A 129 -0.06 18.55 5.14
N ASN A 130 0.89 19.15 4.42
CA ASN A 130 0.96 19.13 2.95
C ASN A 130 1.52 17.83 2.36
N GLY A 131 1.86 16.84 3.20
CA GLY A 131 2.29 15.51 2.79
C GLY A 131 3.63 15.49 2.05
N GLN A 132 4.44 16.53 2.19
CA GLN A 132 5.73 16.70 1.50
C GLN A 132 6.89 16.51 2.48
N ILE A 133 7.94 15.83 2.05
CA ILE A 133 9.15 15.68 2.86
C ILE A 133 9.83 17.04 2.98
N PRO A 134 10.13 17.53 4.20
CA PRO A 134 10.81 18.80 4.40
C PRO A 134 12.31 18.66 4.11
N TYR A 135 12.66 18.51 2.83
CA TYR A 135 14.05 18.33 2.39
C TYR A 135 14.92 19.50 2.82
N THR A 136 16.04 19.18 3.47
CA THR A 136 17.05 20.17 3.84
C THR A 136 18.00 20.42 2.67
N GLN A 137 18.69 21.56 2.66
CA GLN A 137 19.76 21.81 1.68
C GLN A 137 20.84 20.73 1.73
N ALA A 138 21.16 20.20 2.91
CA ALA A 138 22.10 19.10 3.06
C ALA A 138 21.61 17.82 2.38
N ALA A 139 20.32 17.48 2.51
CA ALA A 139 19.73 16.34 1.81
C ALA A 139 19.80 16.51 0.28
N GLY A 140 19.52 17.72 -0.22
CA GLY A 140 19.67 18.03 -1.65
C GLY A 140 21.11 17.87 -2.15
N MET A 141 22.11 18.35 -1.39
CA MET A 141 23.52 18.17 -1.73
C MET A 141 23.92 16.69 -1.72
N ALA A 142 23.46 15.92 -0.73
CA ALA A 142 23.74 14.49 -0.65
C ALA A 142 23.12 13.71 -1.83
N PHE A 143 21.92 14.08 -2.28
CA PHE A 143 21.30 13.48 -3.46
C PHE A 143 22.10 13.77 -4.74
N MET A 144 22.57 15.01 -4.91
CA MET A 144 23.42 15.40 -6.04
C MET A 144 24.77 14.67 -6.03
N GLU A 145 25.39 14.55 -4.85
CA GLU A 145 26.64 13.79 -4.66
C GLU A 145 26.44 12.30 -4.97
N TYR A 146 25.34 11.70 -4.49
CA TYR A 146 24.97 10.33 -4.84
C TYR A 146 24.91 10.15 -6.36
N GLY A 147 24.18 11.01 -7.07
CA GLY A 147 24.05 10.95 -8.53
C GLY A 147 25.38 11.09 -9.29
N GLN A 148 26.37 11.77 -8.72
CA GLN A 148 27.72 11.88 -9.30
C GLN A 148 28.57 10.62 -9.09
N SER A 149 28.26 9.85 -8.04
CA SER A 149 28.96 8.62 -7.69
C SER A 149 28.33 7.36 -8.30
N THR A 150 27.12 7.47 -8.85
CA THR A 150 26.45 6.37 -9.55
C THR A 150 26.93 6.24 -10.99
N GLY A 151 27.06 5.01 -11.45
CA GLY A 151 27.57 4.70 -12.79
C GLY A 151 27.61 3.20 -13.04
N TYR A 152 28.09 2.83 -14.23
CA TYR A 152 28.06 1.44 -14.69
C TYR A 152 29.46 0.82 -14.88
N ASP A 153 30.52 1.59 -14.61
CA ASP A 153 31.91 1.19 -14.86
C ASP A 153 32.48 0.24 -13.80
N GLY A 154 31.89 0.19 -12.59
CA GLY A 154 32.36 -0.66 -11.50
C GLY A 154 31.26 -1.03 -10.51
N PRO A 155 31.44 -2.11 -9.73
CA PRO A 155 30.39 -2.64 -8.84
C PRO A 155 30.03 -1.69 -7.70
N GLU A 156 30.93 -0.81 -7.26
CA GLU A 156 30.65 0.17 -6.20
C GLU A 156 29.75 1.32 -6.67
N GLN A 157 29.78 1.64 -7.97
CA GLN A 157 29.00 2.72 -8.58
C GLN A 157 27.60 2.28 -9.00
N ARG A 158 27.37 0.96 -9.06
CA ARG A 158 26.08 0.38 -9.46
C ARG A 158 25.00 0.67 -8.40
N PRO A 159 23.77 1.04 -8.81
CA PRO A 159 22.65 1.20 -7.89
C PRO A 159 22.41 -0.06 -7.04
N LEU A 160 21.85 0.10 -5.84
CA LEU A 160 21.60 -1.01 -4.91
C LEU A 160 20.71 -2.11 -5.50
N GLY A 161 19.76 -1.73 -6.35
CA GLY A 161 18.88 -2.65 -7.08
C GLY A 161 19.64 -3.56 -8.05
N GLU A 162 20.61 -3.02 -8.81
CA GLU A 162 21.43 -3.81 -9.74
C GLU A 162 22.41 -4.73 -9.03
N ARG A 163 22.81 -4.35 -7.81
CA ARG A 163 23.68 -5.17 -6.96
C ARG A 163 22.91 -6.24 -6.18
N CYS A 164 21.60 -6.35 -6.37
CA CYS A 164 20.69 -7.21 -5.63
C CYS A 164 20.75 -7.02 -4.10
N MET A 165 21.11 -5.82 -3.63
CA MET A 165 21.27 -5.52 -2.20
C MET A 165 19.94 -5.12 -1.56
N VAL A 166 19.16 -4.31 -2.26
CA VAL A 166 17.80 -3.90 -1.90
C VAL A 166 16.97 -3.94 -3.17
N GLY A 167 15.72 -4.37 -3.09
CA GLY A 167 14.82 -4.37 -4.25
C GLY A 167 14.70 -2.98 -4.89
N PHE A 168 14.34 -2.95 -6.17
CA PHE A 168 14.11 -1.72 -6.92
C PHE A 168 13.14 -0.79 -6.16
N GLY A 169 13.39 0.53 -6.22
CA GLY A 169 12.49 1.56 -5.70
C GLY A 169 12.17 1.48 -4.20
N SER A 170 13.04 0.91 -3.38
CA SER A 170 12.80 0.68 -1.93
C SER A 170 11.78 -0.43 -1.62
N SER A 171 11.58 -1.40 -2.52
CA SER A 171 10.67 -2.54 -2.28
C SER A 171 11.16 -3.52 -1.21
N GLY A 172 12.48 -3.62 -0.98
CA GLY A 172 13.06 -4.65 -0.11
C GLY A 172 13.22 -4.31 1.38
N GLY A 173 13.18 -3.03 1.76
CA GLY A 173 13.45 -2.61 3.13
C GLY A 173 12.66 -1.39 3.57
N PRO A 174 12.57 -1.11 4.88
CA PRO A 174 11.81 0.03 5.39
C PRO A 174 12.31 1.38 4.85
N PRO A 175 11.42 2.29 4.42
CA PRO A 175 10.01 2.02 4.14
C PRO A 175 9.88 1.16 2.87
N MET A 176 9.11 0.06 2.97
CA MET A 176 8.85 -0.83 1.83
C MET A 176 7.82 -0.15 0.93
N LEU A 177 8.27 0.54 -0.11
CA LEU A 177 7.40 1.34 -0.96
C LEU A 177 6.79 0.50 -2.10
N PRO A 178 5.57 0.84 -2.53
CA PRO A 178 5.06 0.35 -3.81
C PRO A 178 5.94 0.89 -4.95
N VAL A 179 6.28 0.02 -5.88
CA VAL A 179 7.10 0.32 -7.06
C VAL A 179 6.41 -0.19 -8.32
N LEU A 180 7.12 -0.21 -9.45
CA LEU A 180 6.53 -0.52 -10.75
C LEU A 180 6.00 -1.96 -10.85
N TYR A 181 6.58 -2.92 -10.12
CA TYR A 181 6.20 -4.34 -10.09
C TYR A 181 6.92 -5.03 -8.92
N ASN A 182 6.63 -6.32 -8.67
CA ASN A 182 7.13 -7.08 -7.52
C ASN A 182 6.74 -6.49 -6.16
N ASN A 183 5.51 -5.99 -6.05
CA ASN A 183 4.96 -5.39 -4.83
C ASN A 183 4.42 -6.41 -3.81
N ASN A 184 4.71 -7.71 -4.00
CA ASN A 184 4.25 -8.74 -3.08
C ASN A 184 5.23 -8.96 -1.93
N LEU A 185 4.67 -9.30 -0.77
CA LEU A 185 5.41 -9.72 0.41
C LEU A 185 4.72 -10.92 1.05
N GLN A 186 5.51 -11.85 1.57
CA GLN A 186 5.02 -12.99 2.33
C GLN A 186 5.30 -12.77 3.81
N LEU A 187 4.24 -12.93 4.62
CA LEU A 187 4.34 -12.97 6.07
C LEU A 187 4.27 -14.42 6.53
N VAL A 188 5.29 -14.83 7.30
CA VAL A 188 5.33 -16.12 8.01
C VAL A 188 5.45 -15.82 9.49
N GLN A 189 4.56 -16.37 10.30
CA GLN A 189 4.45 -16.04 11.72
C GLN A 189 4.51 -17.32 12.55
N ASN A 190 5.21 -17.28 13.67
CA ASN A 190 5.09 -18.27 14.74
C ASN A 190 4.83 -17.55 16.07
N GLU A 191 4.96 -18.27 17.19
CA GLU A 191 4.73 -17.71 18.53
C GLU A 191 5.71 -16.60 18.92
N ASP A 192 6.92 -16.61 18.36
CA ASP A 192 8.04 -15.76 18.78
C ASP A 192 8.49 -14.75 17.71
N TYR A 193 8.12 -14.94 16.45
CA TYR A 193 8.65 -14.21 15.31
C TYR A 193 7.61 -13.98 14.21
N VAL A 194 7.80 -12.87 13.49
CA VAL A 194 7.23 -12.62 12.17
C VAL A 194 8.39 -12.44 11.20
N MET A 195 8.38 -13.22 10.12
CA MET A 195 9.27 -13.04 8.99
C MET A 195 8.52 -12.35 7.86
N ILE A 196 9.09 -11.26 7.35
CA ILE A 196 8.66 -10.57 6.14
C ILE A 196 9.64 -10.94 5.03
N VAL A 197 9.15 -11.57 3.97
CA VAL A 197 9.94 -11.86 2.76
C VAL A 197 9.37 -11.05 1.62
N VAL A 198 10.15 -10.16 1.03
CA VAL A 198 9.75 -9.38 -0.15
C VAL A 198 10.02 -10.16 -1.43
N GLU A 199 9.18 -9.99 -2.45
CA GLU A 199 9.29 -10.71 -3.72
C GLU A 199 10.62 -10.42 -4.44
N MET A 200 10.99 -9.15 -4.59
CA MET A 200 12.22 -8.77 -5.27
C MET A 200 13.44 -8.99 -4.38
N ASN A 201 14.44 -9.71 -4.89
CA ASN A 201 15.69 -10.11 -4.21
C ASN A 201 15.51 -11.05 -3.00
N HIS A 202 14.29 -11.43 -2.62
CA HIS A 202 14.01 -12.30 -1.48
C HIS A 202 14.63 -11.81 -0.15
N ASP A 203 14.65 -10.49 0.07
CA ASP A 203 15.11 -9.92 1.35
C ASP A 203 14.16 -10.35 2.48
N ALA A 204 14.72 -11.02 3.48
CA ALA A 204 14.01 -11.62 4.59
C ALA A 204 14.33 -10.88 5.88
N ARG A 205 13.31 -10.30 6.50
CA ARG A 205 13.40 -9.59 7.77
C ARG A 205 12.69 -10.39 8.85
N ILE A 206 13.46 -10.83 9.83
CA ILE A 206 12.95 -11.59 10.97
C ILE A 206 12.78 -10.64 12.15
N ILE A 207 11.53 -10.44 12.56
CA ILE A 207 11.13 -9.54 13.63
C ILE A 207 10.70 -10.41 14.80
N ARG A 208 11.33 -10.22 15.97
CA ARG A 208 10.92 -10.90 17.20
C ARG A 208 9.63 -10.27 17.73
N LEU A 209 8.64 -11.10 18.02
CA LEU A 209 7.45 -10.72 18.77
C LEU A 209 7.84 -10.59 20.25
N ILE A 210 7.56 -9.44 20.82
CA ILE A 210 7.78 -9.15 22.24
C ILE A 210 6.43 -9.00 22.93
N GLN A 211 6.29 -9.55 24.13
CA GLN A 211 5.03 -9.46 24.88
C GLN A 211 4.93 -8.16 25.65
N ASN A 212 6.07 -7.53 25.95
CA ASN A 212 6.14 -6.25 26.61
C ASN A 212 7.17 -5.34 25.94
N ILE A 213 6.91 -4.03 25.94
CA ILE A 213 7.81 -3.04 25.34
C ILE A 213 9.14 -2.92 26.11
N TRP A 214 9.19 -3.36 27.37
CA TRP A 214 10.39 -3.34 28.21
C TRP A 214 11.46 -4.34 27.75
N GLU A 215 11.07 -5.45 27.12
CA GLU A 215 11.97 -6.41 26.46
C GLU A 215 12.74 -5.79 25.29
N MET A 216 12.22 -4.70 24.71
CA MET A 216 12.88 -3.95 23.63
C MET A 216 14.15 -3.23 24.12
N SER A 217 14.32 -3.05 25.44
CA SER A 217 15.48 -2.36 26.02
C SER A 217 16.83 -3.03 25.72
N PHE A 218 16.84 -4.31 25.37
CA PHE A 218 18.05 -5.06 25.01
C PHE A 218 18.44 -4.95 23.53
N LEU A 219 17.56 -4.41 22.66
CA LEU A 219 17.76 -4.30 21.20
C LEU A 219 18.29 -2.92 20.75
N HIS A 220 18.62 -2.02 21.68
CA HIS A 220 19.06 -0.64 21.44
C HIS A 220 20.35 -0.46 20.60
N GLY A 221 20.93 -1.53 20.05
CA GLY A 221 22.06 -1.44 19.10
C GLY A 221 21.65 -1.34 17.63
N TRP A 222 20.43 -1.75 17.25
CA TRP A 222 20.04 -1.93 15.84
C TRP A 222 18.62 -1.46 15.48
N ALA A 223 17.83 -1.02 16.46
CA ALA A 223 16.53 -0.40 16.19
C ALA A 223 16.75 1.00 15.63
N ILE A 224 16.56 1.15 14.32
CA ILE A 224 16.33 2.45 13.70
C ILE A 224 15.15 3.07 14.44
N GLN A 225 15.44 4.18 15.11
CA GLN A 225 14.52 4.96 15.92
C GLN A 225 13.39 5.50 15.05
N TRP A 226 12.26 4.79 15.04
CA TRP A 226 10.96 5.34 14.67
C TRP A 226 10.36 5.97 15.92
N ASP A 227 10.88 7.13 16.29
CA ASP A 227 10.30 7.98 17.34
C ASP A 227 9.08 8.69 16.74
N LEU A 228 7.97 7.97 16.59
CA LEU A 228 6.66 8.62 16.47
C LEU A 228 6.31 9.07 17.88
N GLY A 229 6.48 10.37 18.11
CA GLY A 229 6.30 11.02 19.40
C GLY A 229 4.95 10.72 20.03
N TRP A 230 4.94 9.81 21.00
CA TRP A 230 3.90 9.77 22.02
C TRP A 230 4.35 10.65 23.17
N GLY A 231 3.89 11.90 23.15
CA GLY A 231 3.98 12.80 24.28
C GLY A 231 3.35 12.15 25.51
N TYR A 232 4.16 12.02 26.57
CA TYR A 232 3.70 11.69 27.90
C TYR A 232 2.59 12.67 28.34
N LEU A 233 1.36 12.20 28.42
CA LEU A 233 0.33 12.83 29.24
C LEU A 233 0.29 12.09 30.58
N SER A 234 1.17 12.52 31.49
CA SER A 234 1.01 12.29 32.92
C SER A 234 0.21 13.43 33.52
N GLY A 235 -1.03 13.14 33.92
CA GLY A 235 -1.74 13.83 35.00
C GLY A 235 -2.02 12.83 36.11
#